data_AF-A0A951M2V3-F1
#
_entry.id   AF-A0A951M2V3-F1
#
_cell.length_a   1.000
_cell.length_b   1.000
_cell.length_c   1.000
_cell.angle_alpha   90.00
_cell.angle_beta   90.00
_cell.angle_gamma   90.00
#
_symmetry.space_group_name_H-M   'P 1'
#
loop_
_entity.id
_entity.type
_entity.pdbx_description
1 polymer ?
#
loop_
_entity_poly.entity_id
_entity_poly.type
_entity_poly.pdbx_seq_one_letter_code
_entity_poly.pdbx_strand_id
1 'polypeptide(L)'
;MRKLFPQAVLLAACLYTTETRAGLARVNDTTKIIHSIDGIASEWKPEKFETDKDYGVMYAMDHDANFLYVVLKVPDQRTQMKLMMQGMNLYVDKKGKKREAAGVEFPIKPANPMGAFSRGNREEGAPMPDPKAVREALTANMIVLKQFGFEGQEDKLQPVVQDGSVNVSFDWDANNALVIEYLIPMGFVGKPADLNGKPLGIGWKINGITMPDRPSTPLSTSISRPGTTSGGGAGSRGGSRTGSGPSLEFSQSNDPRFKDQNFWTKYTVNF
;
A
#
# COMPACT_ATOMS: atom_id res chain seq x y z
N MET A 1 -30.35 -81.52 -5.74
CA MET A 1 -30.39 -80.30 -4.93
C MET A 1 -28.97 -79.75 -4.78
N ARG A 2 -28.82 -78.46 -5.10
CA ARG A 2 -27.74 -77.50 -4.75
C ARG A 2 -26.29 -77.86 -5.12
N LYS A 3 -25.88 -77.33 -6.29
CA LYS A 3 -24.50 -77.11 -6.72
C LYS A 3 -23.88 -75.98 -5.88
N LEU A 4 -22.66 -76.18 -5.38
CA LEU A 4 -21.84 -75.15 -4.74
C LEU A 4 -21.12 -74.33 -5.82
N PHE A 5 -21.39 -73.03 -5.88
CA PHE A 5 -20.67 -72.04 -6.67
C PHE A 5 -19.42 -71.57 -5.88
N PRO A 6 -18.24 -71.44 -6.49
CA PRO A 6 -17.14 -70.69 -5.90
C PRO A 6 -17.36 -69.19 -6.11
N GLN A 7 -17.19 -68.41 -5.05
CA GLN A 7 -17.19 -66.95 -5.08
C GLN A 7 -15.97 -66.45 -5.86
N ALA A 8 -16.21 -65.73 -6.96
CA ALA A 8 -15.20 -64.95 -7.65
C ALA A 8 -14.94 -63.65 -6.86
N VAL A 9 -13.70 -63.45 -6.42
CA VAL A 9 -13.21 -62.18 -5.90
C VAL A 9 -12.91 -61.27 -7.09
N LEU A 10 -13.71 -60.21 -7.24
CA LEU A 10 -13.51 -59.18 -8.25
C LEU A 10 -12.50 -58.15 -7.70
N LEU A 11 -11.26 -58.19 -8.18
CA LEU A 11 -10.27 -57.15 -7.94
C LEU A 11 -10.55 -55.98 -8.91
N ALA A 12 -11.14 -54.91 -8.39
CA ALA A 12 -11.28 -53.66 -9.11
C ALA A 12 -9.91 -52.94 -9.17
N ALA A 13 -9.22 -53.04 -10.31
CA ALA A 13 -8.05 -52.24 -10.59
C ALA A 13 -8.50 -50.79 -10.90
N CYS A 14 -8.26 -49.87 -9.96
CA CYS A 14 -8.33 -48.44 -10.23
C CYS A 14 -7.21 -48.06 -11.19
N LEU A 15 -7.57 -47.84 -12.46
CA LEU A 15 -6.69 -47.18 -13.42
C LEU A 15 -6.63 -45.70 -13.03
N TYR A 16 -5.60 -45.31 -12.29
CA TYR A 16 -5.22 -43.91 -12.17
C TYR A 16 -4.61 -43.49 -13.50
N THR A 17 -5.40 -42.80 -14.33
CA THR A 17 -4.87 -42.04 -15.45
C THR A 17 -4.05 -40.88 -14.88
N THR A 18 -2.74 -41.02 -14.85
CA THR A 18 -1.84 -39.88 -14.65
C THR A 18 -1.94 -38.99 -15.88
N GLU A 19 -2.59 -37.84 -15.75
CA GLU A 19 -2.51 -36.80 -16.77
C GLU A 19 -1.06 -36.34 -16.89
N THR A 20 -0.45 -36.67 -18.02
CA THR A 20 0.87 -36.17 -18.41
C THR A 20 0.74 -34.67 -18.68
N ARG A 21 0.95 -33.85 -17.66
CA ARG A 21 1.02 -32.39 -17.81
C ARG A 21 2.22 -32.09 -18.71
N ALA A 22 1.94 -31.66 -19.95
CA ALA A 22 2.95 -31.27 -20.91
C ALA A 22 3.94 -30.30 -20.24
N GLY A 23 5.21 -30.69 -20.22
CA GLY A 23 6.28 -29.95 -19.57
C GLY A 23 6.37 -28.54 -20.12
N LEU A 24 6.05 -27.56 -19.28
CA LEU A 24 6.56 -26.20 -19.44
C LEU A 24 8.08 -26.33 -19.35
N ALA A 25 8.77 -25.93 -20.41
CA ALA A 25 10.23 -25.89 -20.44
C ALA A 25 10.72 -25.15 -19.18
N ARG A 26 11.45 -25.86 -18.31
CA ARG A 26 12.20 -25.21 -17.23
C ARG A 26 13.24 -24.33 -17.90
N VAL A 27 13.00 -23.02 -17.85
CA VAL A 27 14.04 -22.06 -18.17
C VAL A 27 14.99 -22.04 -16.98
N ASN A 28 16.22 -22.45 -17.21
CA ASN A 28 17.24 -22.54 -16.18
C ASN A 28 17.84 -21.15 -15.95
N ASP A 29 17.15 -20.31 -15.18
CA ASP A 29 17.78 -19.13 -14.61
C ASP A 29 18.76 -19.58 -13.51
N THR A 30 20.05 -19.42 -13.78
CA THR A 30 21.15 -19.87 -12.90
C THR A 30 21.42 -18.92 -11.73
N THR A 31 20.73 -17.79 -11.66
CA THR A 31 20.85 -16.88 -10.53
C THR A 31 19.97 -17.41 -9.41
N LYS A 32 20.56 -18.11 -8.43
CA LYS A 32 19.81 -18.52 -7.24
C LYS A 32 19.41 -17.27 -6.46
N ILE A 33 18.20 -16.80 -6.73
CA ILE A 33 17.56 -15.74 -5.96
C ILE A 33 17.10 -16.34 -4.63
N ILE A 34 17.53 -15.72 -3.55
CA ILE A 34 17.15 -16.07 -2.19
C ILE A 34 16.65 -14.76 -1.59
N HIS A 35 15.49 -14.29 -2.05
CA HIS A 35 14.80 -13.19 -1.40
C HIS A 35 13.74 -13.77 -0.46
N SER A 36 13.92 -13.55 0.83
CA SER A 36 12.96 -13.83 1.89
C SER A 36 12.04 -12.63 2.04
N ILE A 37 10.73 -12.85 1.94
CA ILE A 37 9.75 -11.75 2.08
C ILE A 37 9.48 -11.55 3.56
N ASP A 38 10.40 -10.87 4.24
CA ASP A 38 10.38 -10.67 5.68
C ASP A 38 10.46 -9.19 6.08
N GLY A 39 10.56 -8.28 5.12
CA GLY A 39 10.65 -6.84 5.35
C GLY A 39 12.09 -6.39 5.58
N ILE A 40 13.09 -7.25 5.36
CA ILE A 40 14.50 -6.95 5.64
C ILE A 40 15.28 -6.83 4.32
N ALA A 41 15.56 -5.59 3.94
CA ALA A 41 16.28 -5.29 2.69
C ALA A 41 17.78 -5.69 2.67
N SER A 42 18.32 -6.37 3.69
CA SER A 42 19.77 -6.66 3.78
C SER A 42 20.27 -7.72 2.80
N GLU A 43 19.37 -8.57 2.31
CA GLU A 43 19.68 -9.57 1.27
C GLU A 43 19.79 -8.96 -0.13
N TRP A 44 19.24 -7.75 -0.31
CA TRP A 44 19.32 -7.01 -1.55
C TRP A 44 20.68 -6.34 -1.66
N LYS A 45 21.39 -6.63 -2.75
CA LYS A 45 22.67 -6.00 -3.05
C LYS A 45 22.49 -4.48 -3.17
N PRO A 46 23.28 -3.64 -2.48
CA PRO A 46 23.14 -2.19 -2.52
C PRO A 46 23.17 -1.60 -3.93
N GLU A 47 23.92 -2.21 -4.85
CA GLU A 47 24.05 -1.76 -6.24
C GLU A 47 22.79 -1.98 -7.09
N LYS A 48 21.85 -2.82 -6.62
CA LYS A 48 20.55 -3.01 -7.29
C LYS A 48 19.55 -1.90 -6.97
N PHE A 49 19.79 -1.10 -5.93
CA PHE A 49 18.84 -0.05 -5.56
C PHE A 49 18.96 1.15 -6.50
N GLU A 50 17.84 1.49 -7.11
CA GLU A 50 17.60 2.77 -7.74
C GLU A 50 16.96 3.72 -6.73
N THR A 51 17.11 5.02 -6.95
CA THR A 51 16.49 6.06 -6.12
C THR A 51 15.66 6.97 -7.00
N ASP A 52 14.37 7.08 -6.68
CA ASP A 52 13.54 8.14 -7.24
C ASP A 52 13.99 9.49 -6.68
N LYS A 53 14.40 10.40 -7.58
CA LYS A 53 15.00 11.68 -7.19
C LYS A 53 13.97 12.68 -6.66
N ASP A 54 12.71 12.54 -7.05
CA ASP A 54 11.66 13.49 -6.71
C ASP A 54 11.12 13.21 -5.30
N TYR A 55 11.07 11.93 -4.91
CA TYR A 55 10.46 11.49 -3.65
C TYR A 55 11.46 10.90 -2.65
N GLY A 56 12.72 10.67 -3.06
CA GLY A 56 13.77 10.12 -2.19
C GLY A 56 13.51 8.68 -1.74
N VAL A 57 12.69 7.96 -2.51
CA VAL A 57 12.33 6.57 -2.26
C VAL A 57 13.29 5.66 -3.03
N MET A 58 13.78 4.61 -2.38
CA MET A 58 14.67 3.64 -3.01
C MET A 58 13.89 2.38 -3.36
N TYR A 59 14.25 1.73 -4.46
CA TYR A 59 13.60 0.50 -4.87
C TYR A 59 14.55 -0.42 -5.62
N ALA A 60 14.27 -1.72 -5.58
CA ALA A 60 14.97 -2.71 -6.38
C ALA A 60 13.98 -3.79 -6.83
N MET A 61 14.33 -4.48 -7.91
CA MET A 61 13.55 -5.58 -8.46
C MET A 61 14.46 -6.75 -8.78
N ASP A 62 13.92 -7.95 -8.64
CA ASP A 62 14.55 -9.18 -9.08
C ASP A 62 13.47 -10.15 -9.57
N HIS A 63 13.84 -11.21 -10.27
CA HIS A 63 12.86 -12.20 -10.69
C HIS A 63 13.48 -13.57 -10.89
N ASP A 64 12.71 -14.61 -10.61
CA ASP A 64 13.01 -15.97 -11.06
C ASP A 64 11.91 -16.47 -12.02
N ALA A 65 11.93 -17.76 -12.34
CA ALA A 65 10.92 -18.38 -13.21
C ALA A 65 9.48 -18.33 -12.64
N ASN A 66 9.32 -18.15 -11.32
CA ASN A 66 8.06 -18.27 -10.61
C ASN A 66 7.54 -16.92 -10.09
N PHE A 67 8.43 -15.98 -9.74
CA PHE A 67 8.10 -14.77 -9.00
C PHE A 67 8.86 -13.55 -9.50
N LEU A 68 8.17 -12.41 -9.45
CA LEU A 68 8.75 -11.07 -9.48
C LEU A 68 8.85 -10.58 -8.03
N TYR A 69 10.07 -10.21 -7.64
CA TYR A 69 10.41 -9.64 -6.35
C TYR A 69 10.55 -8.13 -6.50
N VAL A 70 9.91 -7.37 -5.62
CA VAL A 70 10.02 -5.90 -5.60
C VAL A 70 10.22 -5.47 -4.17
N VAL A 71 11.24 -4.65 -3.91
CA VAL A 71 11.44 -3.99 -2.62
C VAL A 71 11.33 -2.48 -2.79
N LEU A 72 10.65 -1.86 -1.83
CA LEU A 72 10.55 -0.42 -1.67
C LEU A 72 11.12 -0.04 -0.30
N LYS A 73 12.01 0.93 -0.27
CA LYS A 73 12.57 1.50 0.97
C LYS A 73 12.27 2.99 1.01
N VAL A 74 11.63 3.42 2.09
CA VAL A 74 11.14 4.78 2.31
C VAL A 74 11.86 5.39 3.52
N PRO A 75 12.98 6.11 3.33
CA PRO A 75 13.74 6.71 4.42
C PRO A 75 13.02 7.88 5.10
N ASP A 76 12.28 8.67 4.32
CA ASP A 76 11.62 9.88 4.85
C ASP A 76 10.40 9.52 5.72
N GLN A 77 10.46 9.91 7.00
CA GLN A 77 9.41 9.60 7.98
C GLN A 77 8.06 10.23 7.65
N ARG A 78 8.01 11.37 6.95
CA ARG A 78 6.75 12.00 6.54
C ARG A 78 6.12 11.21 5.40
N THR A 79 6.91 10.71 4.46
CA THR A 79 6.45 9.80 3.41
C THR A 79 5.97 8.49 3.99
N GLN A 80 6.67 7.91 4.97
CA GLN A 80 6.21 6.72 5.71
C GLN A 80 4.84 6.96 6.35
N MET A 81 4.68 8.07 7.08
CA MET A 81 3.42 8.40 7.75
C MET A 81 2.28 8.61 6.74
N LYS A 82 2.56 9.32 5.64
CA LYS A 82 1.61 9.55 4.55
C LYS A 82 1.14 8.22 3.95
N LEU A 83 2.07 7.31 3.64
CA LEU A 83 1.79 5.99 3.11
C LEU A 83 0.93 5.15 4.07
N MET A 84 1.23 5.16 5.36
CA MET A 84 0.41 4.45 6.36
C MET A 84 -1.01 5.05 6.53
N MET A 85 -1.16 6.37 6.33
CA MET A 85 -2.45 7.06 6.49
C MET A 85 -3.31 7.07 5.23
N GLN A 86 -2.71 7.09 4.04
CA GLN A 86 -3.42 7.29 2.78
C GLN A 86 -3.33 6.09 1.86
N GLY A 87 -2.50 5.11 2.20
CA GLY A 87 -2.25 3.95 1.38
C GLY A 87 -1.34 4.24 0.18
N MET A 88 -1.04 3.17 -0.54
CA MET A 88 -0.19 3.20 -1.73
C MET A 88 -0.60 2.08 -2.69
N ASN A 89 -0.36 2.30 -3.98
CA ASN A 89 -0.50 1.29 -5.01
C ASN A 89 0.87 1.00 -5.65
N LEU A 90 1.22 -0.28 -5.76
CA LEU A 90 2.23 -0.80 -6.69
C LEU A 90 1.50 -1.23 -7.97
N TYR A 91 2.00 -0.82 -9.12
CA TYR A 91 1.47 -1.19 -10.43
C TYR A 91 2.48 -1.99 -11.23
N VAL A 92 1.98 -2.98 -11.97
CA VAL A 92 2.76 -3.80 -12.90
C VAL A 92 2.09 -3.76 -14.28
N ASP A 93 2.74 -3.13 -15.24
CA ASP A 93 2.29 -3.07 -16.62
C ASP A 93 3.19 -3.92 -17.54
N LYS A 94 2.67 -5.08 -17.96
CA LYS A 94 3.36 -6.00 -18.87
C LYS A 94 3.74 -5.40 -20.22
N LYS A 95 3.18 -4.24 -20.59
CA LYS A 95 3.52 -3.54 -21.85
C LYS A 95 4.54 -2.42 -21.67
N GLY A 96 4.94 -2.10 -20.44
CA GLY A 96 5.91 -1.02 -20.16
C GLY A 96 5.40 0.39 -20.49
N LYS A 97 4.08 0.58 -20.54
CA LYS A 97 3.40 1.83 -20.93
C LYS A 97 2.86 2.64 -19.75
N LYS A 98 3.29 2.32 -18.53
CA LYS A 98 2.94 3.05 -17.30
C LYS A 98 1.44 3.09 -17.01
N ARG A 99 0.77 1.94 -17.13
CA ARG A 99 -0.68 1.82 -16.92
C ARG A 99 -1.02 1.37 -15.51
N GLU A 100 -1.93 2.09 -14.86
CA GLU A 100 -2.48 1.78 -13.52
C GLU A 100 -3.59 0.72 -13.58
N ALA A 101 -3.42 -0.33 -14.39
CA ALA A 101 -4.46 -1.32 -14.68
C ALA A 101 -4.40 -2.57 -13.80
N ALA A 102 -3.19 -2.98 -13.38
CA ALA A 102 -2.95 -4.18 -12.60
C ALA A 102 -1.92 -3.88 -11.50
N GLY A 103 -2.11 -4.45 -10.31
CA GLY A 103 -1.27 -4.11 -9.18
C GLY A 103 -1.75 -4.58 -7.82
N VAL A 104 -1.17 -3.94 -6.81
CA VAL A 104 -1.35 -4.24 -5.39
C VAL A 104 -1.59 -2.94 -4.65
N GLU A 105 -2.70 -2.81 -3.94
CA GLU A 105 -2.92 -1.74 -2.98
C GLU A 105 -2.41 -2.22 -1.62
N PHE A 106 -1.28 -1.66 -1.19
CA PHE A 106 -0.71 -1.90 0.11
C PHE A 106 0.23 -0.75 0.50
N PRO A 107 0.04 -0.12 1.67
CA PRO A 107 -1.08 -0.33 2.59
C PRO A 107 -2.41 0.13 1.99
N ILE A 108 -3.51 -0.46 2.45
CA ILE A 108 -4.85 0.03 2.11
C ILE A 108 -5.12 1.29 2.93
N LYS A 109 -5.77 2.29 2.32
CA LYS A 109 -6.21 3.48 3.04
C LYS A 109 -7.17 3.08 4.18
N PRO A 110 -6.84 3.33 5.45
CA PRO A 110 -7.75 3.02 6.55
C PRO A 110 -9.02 3.88 6.43
N ALA A 111 -10.17 3.35 6.86
CA ALA A 111 -11.45 4.05 6.76
C ALA A 111 -11.49 5.37 7.55
N ASN A 112 -10.74 5.45 8.67
CA ASN A 112 -10.64 6.65 9.49
C ASN A 112 -9.18 6.92 9.88
N PRO A 113 -8.32 7.40 8.96
CA PRO A 113 -6.91 7.62 9.23
C PRO A 113 -6.71 8.67 10.31
N MET A 114 -7.61 9.65 10.36
CA MET A 114 -7.61 10.74 11.34
C MET A 114 -8.18 10.33 12.69
N GLY A 115 -8.87 9.18 12.80
CA GLY A 115 -9.37 8.65 14.07
C GLY A 115 -8.25 8.40 15.07
N ALA A 116 -7.10 7.89 14.60
CA ALA A 116 -5.88 7.73 15.38
C ALA A 116 -5.29 9.07 15.89
N PHE A 117 -5.67 10.18 15.26
CA PHE A 117 -5.20 11.54 15.57
C PHE A 117 -6.31 12.46 16.11
N SER A 118 -7.54 11.95 16.23
CA SER A 118 -8.70 12.81 16.40
C SER A 118 -8.75 13.36 17.82
N ARG A 119 -8.72 14.68 17.93
CA ARG A 119 -8.86 15.44 19.18
C ARG A 119 -10.28 15.40 19.75
N GLY A 120 -11.24 14.80 19.05
CA GLY A 120 -12.67 14.90 19.35
C GLY A 120 -13.10 14.38 20.73
N ASN A 121 -12.25 13.62 21.41
CA ASN A 121 -12.47 13.13 22.77
C ASN A 121 -11.28 13.41 23.71
N ARG A 122 -10.32 14.24 23.29
CA ARG A 122 -9.17 14.61 24.12
C ARG A 122 -9.56 15.79 24.99
N GLU A 123 -9.35 15.67 26.30
CA GLU A 123 -9.40 16.81 27.21
C GLU A 123 -8.49 17.93 26.68
N GLU A 124 -8.99 19.16 26.77
CA GLU A 124 -8.26 20.34 26.32
C GLU A 124 -6.93 20.44 27.09
N GLY A 125 -5.79 20.45 26.37
CA GLY A 125 -4.46 20.41 26.97
C GLY A 125 -3.82 19.02 27.10
N ALA A 126 -4.50 17.95 26.70
CA ALA A 126 -3.91 16.62 26.69
C ALA A 126 -2.68 16.55 25.75
N PRO A 127 -1.58 15.91 26.18
CA PRO A 127 -0.36 15.82 25.39
C PRO A 127 -0.62 15.12 24.04
N MET A 128 0.12 15.54 23.02
CA MET A 128 0.12 14.87 21.71
C MET A 128 0.41 13.37 21.90
N PRO A 129 -0.25 12.49 21.14
CA PRO A 129 0.00 11.06 21.28
C PRO A 129 1.46 10.77 20.91
N ASP A 130 2.06 9.84 21.66
CA ASP A 130 3.41 9.37 21.40
C ASP A 130 3.51 8.91 19.91
N PRO A 131 4.44 9.46 19.11
CA PRO A 131 4.64 9.05 17.72
C PRO A 131 4.78 7.54 17.55
N LYS A 132 5.32 6.83 18.55
CA LYS A 132 5.42 5.36 18.53
C LYS A 132 4.04 4.72 18.59
N ALA A 133 3.20 5.13 19.54
CA ALA A 133 1.83 4.62 19.68
C ALA A 133 0.97 4.90 18.45
N VAL A 134 1.15 6.07 17.81
CA VAL A 134 0.51 6.40 16.54
C VAL A 134 0.93 5.43 15.44
N ARG A 135 2.23 5.17 15.31
CA ARG A 135 2.74 4.22 14.32
C ARG A 135 2.18 2.82 14.55
N GLU A 136 2.23 2.33 15.78
CA GLU A 136 1.70 1.02 16.17
C GLU A 136 0.21 0.87 15.79
N ALA A 137 -0.60 1.90 16.06
CA ALA A 137 -2.01 1.91 15.71
C ALA A 137 -2.26 1.87 14.19
N LEU A 138 -1.42 2.55 13.40
CA LEU A 138 -1.52 2.50 11.94
C LEU A 138 -1.08 1.14 11.40
N THR A 139 0.00 0.56 11.92
CA THR A 139 0.51 -0.75 11.49
C THR A 139 -0.43 -1.90 11.80
N ALA A 140 -1.26 -1.80 12.85
CA ALA A 140 -2.25 -2.81 13.18
C ALA A 140 -3.27 -3.04 12.04
N ASN A 141 -3.43 -2.07 11.13
CA ASN A 141 -4.32 -2.18 9.97
C ASN A 141 -3.61 -2.70 8.71
N MET A 142 -2.29 -2.91 8.75
CA MET A 142 -1.46 -3.34 7.61
C MET A 142 -1.39 -4.87 7.49
N ILE A 143 -2.52 -5.56 7.70
CA ILE A 143 -2.62 -7.03 7.64
C ILE A 143 -3.38 -7.54 6.41
N VAL A 144 -3.97 -6.63 5.63
CA VAL A 144 -4.70 -6.92 4.38
C VAL A 144 -4.09 -6.13 3.24
N LEU A 145 -4.08 -6.72 2.05
CA LEU A 145 -3.78 -6.05 0.79
C LEU A 145 -4.95 -6.23 -0.19
N LYS A 146 -5.01 -5.37 -1.21
CA LYS A 146 -5.89 -5.57 -2.37
C LYS A 146 -5.06 -5.95 -3.58
N GLN A 147 -5.33 -7.11 -4.15
CA GLN A 147 -4.80 -7.50 -5.45
C GLN A 147 -5.83 -7.10 -6.52
N PHE A 148 -5.40 -6.54 -7.65
CA PHE A 148 -6.33 -6.15 -8.72
C PHE A 148 -5.73 -6.23 -10.12
N GLY A 149 -6.58 -6.45 -11.12
CA GLY A 149 -6.30 -6.28 -12.55
C GLY A 149 -5.31 -7.26 -13.18
N PHE A 150 -4.79 -8.23 -12.42
CA PHE A 150 -3.93 -9.29 -12.96
C PHE A 150 -4.72 -10.25 -13.86
N GLU A 151 -4.09 -10.72 -14.93
CA GLU A 151 -4.75 -11.56 -15.92
C GLU A 151 -5.17 -12.91 -15.33
N GLY A 152 -6.44 -13.27 -15.51
CA GLY A 152 -7.01 -14.51 -14.97
C GLY A 152 -7.13 -14.54 -13.45
N GLN A 153 -6.99 -13.38 -12.78
CA GLN A 153 -7.20 -13.23 -11.34
C GLN A 153 -8.37 -12.27 -11.10
N GLU A 154 -9.16 -12.56 -10.06
CA GLU A 154 -10.18 -11.64 -9.58
C GLU A 154 -9.56 -10.57 -8.68
N ASP A 155 -10.15 -9.38 -8.71
CA ASP A 155 -9.88 -8.34 -7.73
C ASP A 155 -10.35 -8.81 -6.36
N LYS A 156 -9.45 -8.85 -5.38
CA LYS A 156 -9.78 -9.34 -4.04
C LYS A 156 -8.98 -8.65 -2.94
N LEU A 157 -9.64 -8.54 -1.79
CA LEU A 157 -8.98 -8.27 -0.51
C LEU A 157 -8.51 -9.60 0.08
N GLN A 158 -7.29 -9.62 0.60
CA GLN A 158 -6.70 -10.82 1.18
C GLN A 158 -5.68 -10.48 2.26
N PRO A 159 -5.35 -11.42 3.16
CA PRO A 159 -4.21 -11.25 4.06
C PRO A 159 -2.92 -10.96 3.28
N VAL A 160 -1.98 -10.27 3.92
CA VAL A 160 -0.67 -9.94 3.32
C VAL A 160 0.16 -11.17 2.96
N VAL A 161 -0.14 -12.34 3.54
CA VAL A 161 0.46 -13.62 3.19
C VAL A 161 -0.65 -14.63 2.88
N GLN A 162 -0.70 -15.09 1.64
CA GLN A 162 -1.64 -16.12 1.17
C GLN A 162 -1.01 -16.95 0.04
N ASP A 163 -1.00 -18.28 0.21
CA ASP A 163 -0.46 -19.21 -0.77
C ASP A 163 -1.07 -19.02 -2.17
N GLY A 164 -0.20 -19.00 -3.18
CA GLY A 164 -0.60 -18.86 -4.58
C GLY A 164 -1.12 -17.48 -4.97
N SER A 165 -0.93 -16.45 -4.13
CA SER A 165 -1.29 -15.06 -4.43
C SER A 165 -0.09 -14.13 -4.33
N VAL A 166 -0.32 -12.83 -4.51
CA VAL A 166 0.66 -11.80 -4.13
C VAL A 166 0.84 -11.81 -2.61
N ASN A 167 2.09 -11.84 -2.16
CA ASN A 167 2.45 -11.67 -0.75
C ASN A 167 3.21 -10.36 -0.54
N VAL A 168 3.06 -9.79 0.65
CA VAL A 168 3.74 -8.58 1.09
C VAL A 168 4.27 -8.76 2.51
N SER A 169 5.49 -8.29 2.75
CA SER A 169 6.01 -8.05 4.11
C SER A 169 6.52 -6.62 4.24
N PHE A 170 6.59 -6.12 5.46
CA PHE A 170 7.16 -4.81 5.75
C PHE A 170 7.76 -4.77 7.15
N ASP A 171 8.82 -3.99 7.31
CA ASP A 171 9.41 -3.66 8.61
C ASP A 171 10.18 -2.33 8.55
N TRP A 172 10.65 -1.84 9.69
CA TRP A 172 11.58 -0.72 9.78
C TRP A 172 13.01 -1.24 9.95
N ASP A 173 13.91 -0.77 9.10
CA ASP A 173 15.33 -1.08 9.25
C ASP A 173 15.97 -0.33 10.44
N ALA A 174 17.25 -0.61 10.70
CA ALA A 174 18.01 0.05 11.76
C ALA A 174 18.14 1.58 11.60
N ASN A 175 17.89 2.12 10.41
CA ASN A 175 17.88 3.56 10.14
C ASN A 175 16.45 4.15 10.19
N ASN A 176 15.48 3.38 10.69
CA ASN A 176 14.07 3.74 10.74
C ASN A 176 13.48 4.03 9.35
N ALA A 177 14.03 3.43 8.29
CA ALA A 177 13.43 3.43 6.96
C ALA A 177 12.40 2.29 6.87
N LEU A 178 11.20 2.61 6.39
CA LEU A 178 10.18 1.58 6.12
C LEU A 178 10.59 0.80 4.87
N VAL A 179 10.69 -0.51 5.00
CA VAL A 179 10.93 -1.46 3.92
C VAL A 179 9.62 -2.19 3.64
N ILE A 180 9.24 -2.31 2.38
CA ILE A 180 8.08 -3.08 1.93
C ILE A 180 8.55 -3.99 0.80
N GLU A 181 8.28 -5.28 0.92
CA GLU A 181 8.66 -6.30 -0.04
C GLU A 181 7.43 -6.97 -0.63
N TYR A 182 7.44 -7.19 -1.94
CA TYR A 182 6.36 -7.80 -2.69
C TYR A 182 6.87 -9.05 -3.39
N LEU A 183 6.10 -10.13 -3.29
CA LEU A 183 6.26 -11.35 -4.04
C LEU A 183 5.06 -11.54 -4.96
N ILE A 184 5.27 -11.35 -6.25
CA ILE A 184 4.22 -11.40 -7.25
C ILE A 184 4.43 -12.64 -8.12
N PRO A 185 3.46 -13.59 -8.16
CA PRO A 185 3.56 -14.73 -9.06
C PRO A 185 3.73 -14.29 -10.52
N MET A 186 4.75 -14.80 -11.20
CA MET A 186 5.05 -14.41 -12.59
C MET A 186 3.89 -14.74 -13.53
N GLY A 187 3.14 -15.82 -13.24
CA GLY A 187 1.92 -16.17 -13.95
C GLY A 187 0.82 -15.11 -13.91
N PHE A 188 0.84 -14.19 -12.93
CA PHE A 188 -0.10 -13.06 -12.86
C PHE A 188 0.32 -11.91 -13.79
N VAL A 189 1.64 -11.74 -13.97
CA VAL A 189 2.24 -10.70 -14.80
C VAL A 189 2.10 -11.06 -16.29
N GLY A 190 2.35 -12.32 -16.64
CA GLY A 190 2.22 -12.83 -18.00
C GLY A 190 2.96 -14.14 -18.23
N LYS A 191 2.82 -14.70 -19.43
CA LYS A 191 3.54 -15.92 -19.80
C LYS A 191 5.01 -15.58 -20.09
N PRO A 192 5.98 -16.46 -19.77
CA PRO A 192 7.40 -16.20 -20.01
C PRO A 192 7.73 -15.73 -21.44
N ALA A 193 7.10 -16.35 -22.46
CA ALA A 193 7.29 -15.97 -23.87
C ALA A 193 6.83 -14.53 -24.19
N ASP A 194 5.87 -14.01 -23.43
CA ASP A 194 5.38 -12.65 -23.59
C ASP A 194 6.27 -11.62 -22.91
N LEU A 195 7.04 -12.03 -21.89
CA LEU A 195 7.82 -11.14 -21.03
C LEU A 195 9.33 -11.14 -21.36
N ASN A 196 9.87 -12.25 -21.88
CA ASN A 196 11.33 -12.39 -22.07
C ASN A 196 11.92 -11.28 -22.96
N GLY A 197 12.93 -10.58 -22.44
CA GLY A 197 13.61 -9.47 -23.12
C GLY A 197 12.75 -8.22 -23.29
N LYS A 198 11.53 -8.17 -22.74
CA LYS A 198 10.63 -7.01 -22.85
C LYS A 198 10.58 -6.22 -21.55
N PRO A 199 10.47 -4.88 -21.63
CA PRO A 199 10.38 -4.05 -20.45
C PRO A 199 8.97 -4.14 -19.83
N LEU A 200 8.91 -4.54 -18.57
CA LEU A 200 7.81 -4.29 -17.65
C LEU A 200 7.84 -2.83 -17.20
N GLY A 201 6.67 -2.24 -16.98
CA GLY A 201 6.54 -0.97 -16.28
C GLY A 201 6.18 -1.24 -14.83
N ILE A 202 7.04 -0.81 -13.91
CA ILE A 202 6.78 -0.90 -12.47
C ILE A 202 6.54 0.52 -11.96
N GLY A 203 5.41 0.75 -11.30
CA GLY A 203 4.99 2.08 -10.86
C GLY A 203 4.54 2.08 -9.42
N TRP A 204 4.75 3.19 -8.74
CA TRP A 204 4.26 3.39 -7.38
C TRP A 204 3.47 4.68 -7.31
N LYS A 205 2.34 4.63 -6.62
CA LYS A 205 1.50 5.79 -6.33
C LYS A 205 1.22 5.89 -4.84
N ILE A 206 1.79 6.91 -4.20
CA ILE A 206 1.54 7.24 -2.79
C ILE A 206 0.45 8.31 -2.75
N ASN A 207 -0.68 7.98 -2.12
CA ASN A 207 -1.87 8.84 -2.12
C ASN A 207 -1.65 10.12 -1.31
N GLY A 208 -2.14 11.25 -1.82
CA GLY A 208 -2.19 12.54 -1.13
C GLY A 208 -3.06 12.51 0.12
N ILE A 209 -2.74 13.38 1.08
CA ILE A 209 -3.62 13.57 2.25
C ILE A 209 -4.91 14.23 1.79
N THR A 210 -6.03 13.54 1.96
CA THR A 210 -7.37 14.14 1.79
C THR A 210 -7.83 14.66 3.15
N MET A 211 -8.12 15.96 3.27
CA MET A 211 -8.84 16.45 4.45
C MET A 211 -10.33 16.13 4.28
N PRO A 212 -10.99 15.53 5.28
CA PRO A 212 -12.45 15.48 5.30
C PRO A 212 -13.01 16.89 5.23
N ASP A 213 -14.05 17.11 4.42
CA ASP A 213 -14.80 18.36 4.45
C ASP A 213 -15.24 18.61 5.88
N ARG A 214 -14.75 19.70 6.49
CA ARG A 214 -15.32 20.14 7.76
C ARG A 214 -16.73 20.62 7.43
N PRO A 215 -17.79 20.04 8.03
CA PRO A 215 -19.10 20.66 7.93
C PRO A 215 -18.90 22.09 8.43
N SER A 216 -19.29 23.05 7.59
CA SER A 216 -19.38 24.44 7.97
C SER A 216 -20.40 24.50 9.10
N THR A 217 -19.93 24.38 10.34
CA THR A 217 -20.72 24.86 11.48
C THR A 217 -20.97 26.32 11.17
N PRO A 218 -22.23 26.74 10.91
CA PRO A 218 -22.51 28.15 10.73
C PRO A 218 -21.99 28.82 11.99
N LEU A 219 -21.20 29.87 11.80
CA LEU A 219 -20.79 30.76 12.87
C LEU A 219 -22.07 31.12 13.61
N SER A 220 -22.29 30.50 14.77
CA SER A 220 -23.31 30.93 15.70
C SER A 220 -22.87 32.32 16.10
N THR A 221 -23.44 33.31 15.43
CA THR A 221 -23.63 34.64 15.97
C THR A 221 -24.25 34.41 17.33
N SER A 222 -23.41 34.50 18.37
CA SER A 222 -23.85 34.47 19.75
C SER A 222 -24.81 35.64 19.95
N ILE A 223 -26.09 35.36 19.73
CA ILE A 223 -27.20 36.17 20.16
C ILE A 223 -27.08 36.26 21.67
N SER A 224 -26.77 37.47 22.13
CA SER A 224 -27.17 38.08 23.39
C SER A 224 -27.80 37.13 24.40
N ARG A 225 -27.02 36.64 25.37
CA ARG A 225 -27.58 36.26 26.68
C ARG A 225 -27.72 37.53 27.51
N PRO A 226 -28.93 37.93 27.93
CA PRO A 226 -29.12 39.05 28.81
C PRO A 226 -28.76 38.68 30.25
N GLY A 227 -27.99 39.56 30.89
CA GLY A 227 -28.13 39.87 32.31
C GLY A 227 -27.45 38.93 33.30
N THR A 228 -26.29 39.33 33.79
CA THR A 228 -25.97 39.55 35.21
C THR A 228 -24.48 39.89 35.34
N THR A 229 -24.13 40.73 36.32
CA THR A 229 -22.80 41.32 36.62
C THR A 229 -22.59 42.68 35.95
N SER A 230 -23.00 43.79 36.59
CA SER A 230 -22.31 44.48 37.69
C SER A 230 -20.93 45.03 37.28
N GLY A 231 -20.78 46.36 37.37
CA GLY A 231 -19.48 47.02 37.42
C GLY A 231 -19.26 48.02 36.30
N GLY A 232 -19.38 49.31 36.63
CA GLY A 232 -19.25 50.42 35.70
C GLY A 232 -17.83 50.69 35.19
N GLY A 233 -17.75 51.49 34.13
CA GLY A 233 -16.50 51.98 33.57
C GLY A 233 -16.74 52.71 32.25
N ALA A 234 -16.83 54.03 32.35
CA ALA A 234 -16.97 54.96 31.25
C ALA A 234 -15.82 54.86 30.22
N GLY A 235 -16.13 55.04 28.93
CA GLY A 235 -15.07 55.27 27.92
C GLY A 235 -15.43 54.93 26.47
N SER A 236 -16.51 55.50 25.92
CA SER A 236 -16.66 55.58 24.46
C SER A 236 -15.74 56.67 23.91
N ARG A 237 -14.71 56.28 23.15
CA ARG A 237 -14.10 57.08 22.06
C ARG A 237 -13.00 56.25 21.38
N GLY A 238 -13.24 55.85 20.14
CA GLY A 238 -12.12 55.50 19.25
C GLY A 238 -12.43 54.47 18.17
N GLY A 239 -12.61 54.95 16.95
CA GLY A 239 -11.90 54.37 15.81
C GLY A 239 -12.62 53.32 14.99
N SER A 240 -13.15 53.77 13.85
CA SER A 240 -13.29 53.01 12.62
C SER A 240 -12.11 52.05 12.40
N ARG A 241 -12.38 50.75 12.24
CA ARG A 241 -11.62 49.87 11.35
C ARG A 241 -12.57 48.89 10.68
N THR A 242 -13.06 49.34 9.53
CA THR A 242 -13.19 48.50 8.34
C THR A 242 -12.01 47.53 8.27
N GLY A 243 -12.31 46.25 8.44
CA GLY A 243 -11.35 45.17 8.36
C GLY A 243 -12.09 43.95 7.87
N SER A 244 -12.42 43.94 6.58
CA SER A 244 -12.63 42.72 5.83
C SER A 244 -11.39 41.86 6.04
N GLY A 245 -11.47 40.95 7.02
CA GLY A 245 -10.42 39.98 7.27
C GLY A 245 -10.23 39.15 6.00
N PRO A 246 -8.99 38.84 5.63
CA PRO A 246 -8.74 38.02 4.45
C PRO A 246 -9.47 36.71 4.67
N SER A 247 -10.35 36.37 3.73
CA SER A 247 -10.70 34.98 3.50
C SER A 247 -9.37 34.23 3.44
N LEU A 248 -9.09 33.44 4.48
CA LEU A 248 -8.05 32.42 4.46
C LEU A 248 -8.49 31.40 3.42
N GLU A 249 -8.34 31.77 2.16
CA GLU A 249 -8.22 30.88 1.04
C GLU A 249 -6.95 30.10 1.33
N PHE A 250 -7.13 29.02 2.09
CA PHE A 250 -6.09 28.08 2.43
C PHE A 250 -5.56 27.62 1.07
N SER A 251 -4.40 28.12 0.68
CA SER A 251 -3.68 27.71 -0.52
C SER A 251 -3.19 26.27 -0.30
N GLN A 252 -4.15 25.33 -0.27
CA GLN A 252 -3.95 23.89 -0.15
C GLN A 252 -3.26 23.33 -1.40
N SER A 253 -3.19 24.11 -2.48
CA SER A 253 -2.84 23.59 -3.81
C SER A 253 -1.35 23.33 -4.02
N ASN A 254 -0.45 23.77 -3.14
CA ASN A 254 1.00 23.66 -3.38
C ASN A 254 1.81 22.87 -2.35
N ASP A 255 1.24 22.45 -1.23
CA ASP A 255 1.99 21.59 -0.29
C ASP A 255 2.06 20.14 -0.83
N PRO A 256 3.27 19.56 -1.03
CA PRO A 256 3.47 18.22 -1.59
C PRO A 256 2.78 17.09 -0.81
N ARG A 257 2.38 17.32 0.45
CA ARG A 257 1.69 16.33 1.27
C ARG A 257 0.26 16.05 0.80
N PHE A 258 -0.38 17.01 0.15
CA PHE A 258 -1.76 16.88 -0.36
C PHE A 258 -1.82 16.34 -1.80
N LYS A 259 -0.68 16.27 -2.49
CA LYS A 259 -0.59 15.74 -3.85
C LYS A 259 -0.25 14.25 -3.84
N ASP A 260 -0.78 13.51 -4.80
CA ASP A 260 -0.29 12.17 -5.10
C ASP A 260 1.16 12.24 -5.55
N GLN A 261 1.96 11.24 -5.14
CA GLN A 261 3.33 11.05 -5.63
C GLN A 261 3.33 9.80 -6.50
N ASN A 262 3.75 9.93 -7.75
CA ASN A 262 3.71 8.84 -8.73
C ASN A 262 5.01 8.77 -9.51
N PHE A 263 5.67 7.62 -9.51
CA PHE A 263 6.90 7.39 -10.27
C PHE A 263 6.92 5.99 -10.87
N TRP A 264 7.69 5.86 -11.96
CA TRP A 264 7.72 4.64 -12.78
C TRP A 264 9.13 4.33 -13.24
N THR A 265 9.50 3.05 -13.16
CA THR A 265 10.71 2.49 -13.74
C THR A 265 10.38 1.43 -14.79
N LYS A 266 11.38 1.03 -15.57
CA LYS A 266 11.29 -0.11 -16.49
C LYS A 266 12.18 -1.23 -15.99
N TYR A 267 11.66 -2.44 -15.99
CA TYR A 267 12.39 -3.64 -15.59
C TYR A 267 12.32 -4.69 -16.70
N THR A 268 13.47 -5.18 -17.15
CA THR A 268 13.51 -6.20 -18.22
C THR A 268 13.67 -7.58 -17.59
N VAL A 269 12.69 -8.45 -17.85
CA VAL A 269 12.68 -9.85 -17.45
C VAL A 269 13.48 -10.66 -18.47
N ASN A 270 14.41 -11.49 -18.01
CA ASN A 270 15.20 -12.37 -18.86
C ASN A 270 15.19 -13.78 -18.27
N PHE A 271 14.57 -14.71 -18.99
CA PHE A 271 14.61 -16.13 -18.66
C PHE A 271 15.67 -16.82 -19.52
#